data_AF-A0A2J6TKI9-F1
#
_entry.id   AF-A0A2J6TKI9-F1
#
_cell.length_a   1.000
_cell.length_b   1.000
_cell.length_c   1.000
_cell.angle_alpha   90.00
_cell.angle_beta   90.00
_cell.angle_gamma   90.00
#
_symmetry.space_group_name_H-M   'P 1'
#
loop_
_entity.id
_entity.type
_entity.pdbx_description
1 polymer ?
#
loop_
_entity_poly.entity_id
_entity_poly.type
_entity_poly.pdbx_seq_one_letter_code
_entity_poly.pdbx_strand_id
1 'polypeptide(L)'
;YATLSYCWGTTMPPGSVTTHDNIGKRLKRLEASSLPQTLRDAFRVTRQLGIRYLWVDALCIIQDDPNDWATEAANMASIYDNCLVSIAVELGSDCTAGFLRHTPEQQDFCTPLSERGWTYQERYLSPRILHFIGAQIVWECRVAKLGLQSVKTVNREKLREHWYYDIVPEYSRRKLSRKSDKLPAITGIAKSFRQRSEDVYFAGLWLGDISYSLSW
;
A
#
# COMPACT_ATOMS: atom_id res chain seq x y z
N TYR A 1 4.23 12.81 5.83
CA TYR A 1 5.19 11.70 6.01
C TYR A 1 5.29 10.93 4.69
N ALA A 2 6.29 10.07 4.52
CA ALA A 2 6.35 9.11 3.42
C ALA A 2 5.82 7.75 3.89
N THR A 3 5.40 6.89 2.97
CA THR A 3 5.06 5.48 3.23
C THR A 3 6.01 4.56 2.46
N LEU A 4 6.15 3.31 2.91
CA LEU A 4 6.92 2.28 2.21
C LEU A 4 6.00 1.11 1.82
N SER A 5 5.95 0.82 0.53
CA SER A 5 5.34 -0.38 -0.05
C SER A 5 6.45 -1.32 -0.52
N TYR A 6 6.52 -2.53 0.06
CA TYR A 6 7.60 -3.48 -0.20
C TYR A 6 7.18 -4.94 0.07
N CYS A 7 8.00 -5.90 -0.38
CA CYS A 7 7.80 -7.31 -0.07
C CYS A 7 8.51 -7.69 1.24
N TRP A 8 7.77 -8.30 2.17
CA TRP A 8 8.35 -8.84 3.40
C TRP A 8 9.20 -10.10 3.15
N GLY A 9 8.83 -10.90 2.14
CA GLY A 9 9.26 -12.29 1.99
C GLY A 9 8.31 -13.26 2.68
N THR A 10 8.74 -14.53 2.82
CA THR A 10 7.96 -15.54 3.57
C THR A 10 7.86 -15.18 5.06
N THR A 11 8.93 -14.63 5.63
CA THR A 11 8.99 -14.13 7.01
C THR A 11 9.95 -12.94 7.09
N MET A 12 9.70 -12.02 8.03
CA MET A 12 10.60 -10.91 8.32
C MET A 12 11.81 -11.39 9.14
N PRO A 13 13.03 -10.86 8.91
CA PRO A 13 14.19 -11.21 9.72
C PRO A 13 13.97 -10.87 11.21
N PRO A 14 14.56 -11.65 12.16
CA PRO A 14 14.36 -11.44 13.58
C PRO A 14 14.67 -9.99 14.02
N GLY A 15 13.80 -9.44 14.88
CA GLY A 15 13.95 -8.06 15.36
C GLY A 15 13.63 -6.98 14.33
N SER A 16 13.15 -7.33 13.13
CA SER A 16 12.75 -6.36 12.10
C SER A 16 11.33 -5.84 12.28
N VAL A 17 10.48 -6.54 13.04
CA VAL A 17 9.10 -6.12 13.34
C VAL A 17 8.96 -5.51 14.74
N THR A 18 8.00 -4.62 14.93
CA THR A 18 7.62 -4.10 16.25
C THR A 18 6.77 -5.14 16.96
N THR A 19 7.11 -5.39 18.23
CA THR A 19 6.34 -6.24 19.15
C THR A 19 6.21 -5.56 20.51
N HIS A 20 5.34 -6.06 21.39
CA HIS A 20 5.25 -5.56 22.76
C HIS A 20 6.60 -5.59 23.49
N ASP A 21 7.41 -6.61 23.26
CA ASP A 21 8.72 -6.77 23.90
C ASP A 21 9.73 -5.69 23.50
N ASN A 22 9.59 -5.11 22.29
CA ASN A 22 10.60 -4.22 21.74
C ASN A 22 10.12 -2.77 21.53
N ILE A 23 8.82 -2.49 21.56
CA ILE A 23 8.26 -1.16 21.32
C ILE A 23 8.84 -0.10 22.27
N GLY A 24 8.99 -0.41 23.56
CA GLY A 24 9.56 0.51 24.54
C GLY A 24 11.00 0.92 24.25
N LYS A 25 11.80 0.03 23.64
CA LYS A 25 13.15 0.35 23.16
C LYS A 25 13.11 1.17 21.87
N ARG A 26 12.26 0.76 20.91
CA ARG A 26 12.11 1.41 19.60
C ARG A 26 11.64 2.86 19.70
N LEU A 27 10.74 3.18 20.65
CA LEU A 27 10.29 4.55 20.91
C LEU A 27 11.41 5.48 21.38
N LYS A 28 12.43 4.95 22.04
CA LYS A 28 13.61 5.72 22.45
C LYS A 28 14.60 5.87 21.30
N ARG A 29 14.91 4.77 20.63
CA ARG A 29 15.82 4.73 19.49
C ARG A 29 15.62 3.45 18.68
N LEU A 30 15.55 3.59 17.36
CA LEU A 30 15.57 2.49 16.41
C LEU A 30 16.93 2.51 15.67
N GLU A 31 17.74 1.48 15.88
CA GLU A 31 19.01 1.35 15.16
C GLU A 31 18.75 0.87 13.73
N ALA A 32 18.97 1.72 12.74
CA ALA A 32 18.77 1.35 11.34
C ALA A 32 19.65 0.16 10.92
N SER A 33 20.82 -0.02 11.53
CA SER A 33 21.75 -1.11 11.24
C SER A 33 21.18 -2.50 11.54
N SER A 34 20.22 -2.62 12.46
CA SER A 34 19.57 -3.88 12.80
C SER A 34 18.38 -4.22 11.90
N LEU A 35 18.06 -3.37 10.92
CA LEU A 35 16.94 -3.58 10.01
C LEU A 35 17.39 -4.15 8.65
N PRO A 36 16.47 -4.81 7.91
CA PRO A 36 16.73 -5.31 6.56
C PRO A 36 17.17 -4.18 5.62
N GLN A 37 17.92 -4.52 4.56
CA GLN A 37 18.48 -3.51 3.65
C GLN A 37 17.38 -2.65 2.99
N THR A 38 16.22 -3.21 2.66
CA THR A 38 15.09 -2.45 2.09
C THR A 38 14.62 -1.33 3.02
N LEU A 39 14.50 -1.57 4.32
CA LEU A 39 14.09 -0.55 5.28
C LEU A 39 15.18 0.52 5.47
N ARG A 40 16.46 0.10 5.47
CA ARG A 40 17.60 1.03 5.53
C ARG A 40 17.66 1.95 4.32
N ASP A 41 17.42 1.40 3.15
CA ASP A 41 17.36 2.16 1.90
C ASP A 41 16.17 3.12 1.90
N ALA A 42 14.99 2.68 2.36
CA ALA A 42 13.83 3.55 2.52
C ALA A 42 14.08 4.73 3.47
N PHE A 43 14.78 4.50 4.60
CA PHE A 43 15.20 5.58 5.49
C PHE A 43 16.15 6.57 4.80
N ARG A 44 17.09 6.09 3.97
CA ARG A 44 17.99 6.97 3.21
C ARG A 44 17.21 7.82 2.22
N VAL A 45 16.33 7.21 1.42
CA VAL A 45 15.48 7.92 0.45
C VAL A 45 14.62 8.96 1.15
N THR A 46 13.95 8.59 2.24
CA THR A 46 13.09 9.50 3.02
C THR A 46 13.87 10.74 3.47
N ARG A 47 15.09 10.54 4.01
CA ARG A 47 15.96 11.64 4.44
C ARG A 47 16.44 12.49 3.27
N GLN A 48 16.83 11.88 2.15
CA GLN A 48 17.28 12.60 0.96
C GLN A 48 16.17 13.44 0.32
N LEU A 49 14.91 12.98 0.41
CA LEU A 49 13.75 13.75 0.01
C LEU A 49 13.38 14.88 1.00
N GLY A 50 14.14 15.05 2.08
CA GLY A 50 13.85 16.06 3.12
C GLY A 50 12.62 15.74 3.96
N ILE A 51 12.15 14.48 3.97
CA ILE A 51 10.96 14.06 4.70
C ILE A 51 11.37 13.58 6.09
N ARG A 52 10.69 14.08 7.14
CA ARG A 52 11.03 13.76 8.53
C ARG A 52 10.56 12.38 8.99
N TYR A 53 9.44 11.90 8.46
CA TYR A 53 8.73 10.72 8.96
C TYR A 53 8.48 9.72 7.82
N LEU A 54 8.77 8.44 8.08
CA LEU A 54 8.44 7.31 7.23
C LEU A 54 7.52 6.36 7.99
N TRP A 55 6.41 5.97 7.38
CA TRP A 55 5.53 4.91 7.87
C TRP A 55 5.92 3.59 7.20
N VAL A 56 6.11 2.55 7.99
CA VAL A 56 6.42 1.18 7.56
C VAL A 56 5.56 0.24 8.39
N ASP A 57 4.73 -0.60 7.77
CA ASP A 57 3.82 -1.54 8.44
C ASP A 57 4.52 -2.38 9.52
N ALA A 58 5.68 -2.96 9.21
CA ALA A 58 6.48 -3.77 10.12
C ALA A 58 6.97 -3.01 11.36
N LEU A 59 7.07 -1.68 11.28
CA LEU A 59 7.60 -0.84 12.36
C LEU A 59 6.51 -0.07 13.11
N CYS A 60 5.44 0.31 12.41
CA CYS A 60 4.37 1.17 12.94
C CYS A 60 3.20 0.38 13.53
N ILE A 61 3.11 -0.92 13.25
CA ILE A 61 2.08 -1.82 13.78
C ILE A 61 2.74 -2.82 14.73
N ILE A 62 2.11 -3.08 15.87
CA ILE A 62 2.50 -4.11 16.84
C ILE A 62 2.08 -5.47 16.28
N GLN A 63 3.04 -6.22 15.73
CA GLN A 63 2.74 -7.40 14.91
C GLN A 63 2.26 -8.62 15.71
N ASP A 64 2.46 -8.62 17.02
CA ASP A 64 1.94 -9.61 17.97
C ASP A 64 0.64 -9.16 18.65
N ASP A 65 0.04 -8.03 18.25
CA ASP A 65 -1.27 -7.56 18.72
C ASP A 65 -2.34 -7.64 17.60
N PRO A 66 -3.29 -8.58 17.69
CA PRO A 66 -4.39 -8.66 16.74
C PRO A 66 -5.30 -7.42 16.70
N ASN A 67 -5.45 -6.69 17.81
CA ASN A 67 -6.29 -5.49 17.88
C ASN A 67 -5.60 -4.29 17.23
N ASP A 68 -4.30 -4.11 17.48
CA ASP A 68 -3.50 -3.09 16.82
C ASP A 68 -3.46 -3.34 15.31
N TRP A 69 -3.22 -4.60 14.90
CA TRP A 69 -3.28 -5.01 13.51
C TRP A 69 -4.64 -4.67 12.87
N ALA A 70 -5.76 -5.00 13.52
CA ALA A 70 -7.09 -4.72 12.98
C ALA A 70 -7.36 -3.22 12.84
N THR A 71 -6.92 -2.43 13.83
CA THR A 71 -7.05 -0.97 13.83
C THR A 71 -6.25 -0.36 12.69
N GLU A 72 -4.98 -0.74 12.54
CA GLU A 72 -4.09 -0.19 11.52
C GLU A 72 -4.48 -0.68 10.12
N ALA A 73 -4.89 -1.94 9.95
CA ALA A 73 -5.45 -2.45 8.71
C ALA A 73 -6.69 -1.65 8.27
N ALA A 74 -7.55 -1.24 9.21
CA ALA A 74 -8.71 -0.40 8.92
C ALA A 74 -8.33 1.04 8.52
N ASN A 75 -7.15 1.52 8.96
CA ASN A 75 -6.58 2.83 8.68
C ASN A 75 -5.65 2.85 7.45
N MET A 76 -5.26 1.71 6.89
CA MET A 76 -4.35 1.62 5.72
C MET A 76 -4.73 2.58 4.60
N ALA A 77 -6.03 2.76 4.35
CA ALA A 77 -6.50 3.66 3.31
C ALA A 77 -6.08 5.11 3.55
N SER A 78 -6.34 5.63 4.75
CA SER A 78 -6.00 7.01 5.10
C SER A 78 -4.49 7.19 5.23
N ILE A 79 -3.76 6.15 5.68
CA ILE A 79 -2.29 6.18 5.77
C ILE A 79 -1.66 6.49 4.41
N TYR A 80 -2.05 5.75 3.36
CA TYR A 80 -1.53 5.96 2.01
C TYR A 80 -2.15 7.20 1.32
N ASP A 81 -3.42 7.53 1.57
CA ASP A 81 -4.07 8.70 0.98
C ASP A 81 -3.49 10.04 1.44
N ASN A 82 -3.02 10.10 2.68
CA ASN A 82 -2.45 11.32 3.29
C ASN A 82 -0.92 11.36 3.26
N CYS A 83 -0.25 10.40 2.61
CA CYS A 83 1.19 10.44 2.46
C CYS A 83 1.63 11.54 1.46
N LEU A 84 2.83 12.10 1.65
CA LEU A 84 3.41 13.03 0.68
C LEU A 84 3.85 12.30 -0.59
N VAL A 85 4.45 11.14 -0.39
CA VAL A 85 4.93 10.21 -1.41
C VAL A 85 4.99 8.80 -0.80
N SER A 86 4.60 7.80 -1.58
CA SER A 86 4.84 6.40 -1.29
C SER A 86 6.09 5.92 -2.01
N ILE A 87 7.00 5.26 -1.30
CA ILE A 87 8.18 4.62 -1.88
C ILE A 87 7.75 3.18 -2.19
N ALA A 88 7.69 2.82 -3.48
CA ALA A 88 7.30 1.48 -3.91
C ALA A 88 8.53 0.71 -4.39
N VAL A 89 8.83 -0.41 -3.74
CA VAL A 89 9.95 -1.29 -4.09
C VAL A 89 9.42 -2.48 -4.87
N GLU A 90 9.51 -2.40 -6.19
CA GLU A 90 8.86 -3.33 -7.11
C GLU A 90 9.67 -4.62 -7.34
N LEU A 91 10.97 -4.58 -7.01
CA LEU A 91 11.88 -5.72 -7.11
C LEU A 91 12.11 -6.43 -5.78
N GLY A 92 12.45 -7.71 -5.89
CA GLY A 92 12.83 -8.55 -4.76
C GLY A 92 11.66 -9.36 -4.22
N SER A 93 11.95 -10.62 -3.91
CA SER A 93 11.00 -11.52 -3.25
C SER A 93 10.93 -11.29 -1.74
N ASP A 94 11.89 -10.56 -1.16
CA ASP A 94 11.97 -10.25 0.27
C ASP A 94 12.60 -8.88 0.54
N CYS A 95 12.76 -8.53 1.83
CA CYS A 95 13.27 -7.23 2.28
C CYS A 95 14.78 -7.17 2.54
N THR A 96 15.53 -8.24 2.27
CA THR A 96 16.93 -8.38 2.67
C THR A 96 17.90 -7.77 1.67
N ALA A 97 17.57 -7.77 0.38
CA ALA A 97 18.45 -7.33 -0.70
C ALA A 97 18.63 -5.80 -0.76
N GLY A 98 17.58 -5.03 -0.43
CA GLY A 98 17.56 -3.60 -0.67
C GLY A 98 17.21 -3.25 -2.11
N PHE A 99 17.26 -1.96 -2.42
CA PHE A 99 16.84 -1.45 -3.74
C PHE A 99 17.69 -0.28 -4.27
N LEU A 100 18.67 0.22 -3.50
CA LEU A 100 19.57 1.28 -3.95
C LEU A 100 20.89 0.76 -4.55
N ARG A 101 21.19 -0.54 -4.39
CA ARG A 101 22.42 -1.15 -4.87
C ARG A 101 22.06 -2.23 -5.89
N HIS A 102 22.38 -1.98 -7.16
CA HIS A 102 22.18 -2.96 -8.21
C HIS A 102 23.37 -3.89 -8.34
N THR A 103 23.10 -5.19 -8.39
CA THR A 103 23.95 -6.13 -9.13
C THR A 103 23.34 -6.35 -10.52
N PRO A 104 24.16 -6.52 -11.58
CA PRO A 104 23.68 -6.68 -12.97
C PRO A 104 22.70 -7.85 -13.19
N GLU A 105 22.60 -8.77 -12.24
CA GLU A 105 21.85 -10.04 -12.35
C GLU A 105 20.36 -9.92 -11.99
N GLN A 106 19.89 -8.78 -11.45
CA GLN A 106 18.49 -8.59 -11.05
C GLN A 106 17.65 -7.96 -12.18
N GLN A 107 17.45 -8.73 -13.26
CA GLN A 107 16.72 -8.33 -14.47
C GLN A 107 15.30 -8.91 -14.58
N ASP A 108 14.71 -9.37 -13.47
CA ASP A 108 13.34 -9.88 -13.49
C ASP A 108 12.33 -8.72 -13.45
N PHE A 109 11.67 -8.48 -14.58
CA PHE A 109 10.55 -7.54 -14.74
C PHE A 109 9.25 -8.00 -14.07
N CYS A 110 9.25 -9.19 -13.45
CA CYS A 110 8.09 -9.69 -12.74
C CYS A 110 8.06 -9.05 -11.35
N THR A 111 7.29 -7.98 -11.18
CA THR A 111 7.17 -7.24 -9.92
C THR A 111 6.30 -8.03 -8.94
N PRO A 112 6.86 -8.74 -7.93
CA PRO A 112 6.05 -9.55 -7.03
C PRO A 112 5.10 -8.68 -6.19
N LEU A 113 5.42 -7.39 -6.08
CA LEU A 113 4.62 -6.39 -5.37
C LEU A 113 3.25 -6.16 -6.03
N SER A 114 3.17 -6.05 -7.36
CA SER A 114 1.91 -5.72 -8.06
C SER A 114 0.86 -6.83 -8.01
N GLU A 115 1.29 -8.07 -7.75
CA GLU A 115 0.41 -9.23 -7.57
C GLU A 115 -0.30 -9.23 -6.22
N ARG A 116 0.17 -8.48 -5.21
CA ARG A 116 -0.37 -8.52 -3.84
C ARG A 116 -1.64 -7.67 -3.70
N GLY A 117 -2.68 -8.20 -3.07
CA GLY A 117 -3.95 -7.47 -2.95
C GLY A 117 -3.86 -6.10 -2.25
N TRP A 118 -3.10 -5.98 -1.16
CA TRP A 118 -2.93 -4.71 -0.44
C TRP A 118 -2.21 -3.64 -1.26
N THR A 119 -1.26 -4.01 -2.14
CA THR A 119 -0.45 -3.04 -2.89
C THR A 119 -1.29 -2.25 -3.90
N TYR A 120 -2.48 -2.76 -4.28
CA TYR A 120 -3.41 -1.96 -5.06
C TYR A 120 -3.92 -0.75 -4.30
N GLN A 121 -4.35 -0.96 -3.06
CA GLN A 121 -4.84 0.09 -2.21
C GLN A 121 -3.74 1.11 -1.96
N GLU A 122 -2.52 0.64 -1.69
CA GLU A 122 -1.34 1.47 -1.48
C GLU A 122 -1.06 2.35 -2.72
N ARG A 123 -1.05 1.76 -3.92
CA ARG A 123 -0.82 2.49 -5.17
C ARG A 123 -1.97 3.43 -5.54
N TYR A 124 -3.21 2.94 -5.51
CA TYR A 124 -4.39 3.72 -5.90
C TYR A 124 -4.61 4.92 -4.97
N LEU A 125 -4.34 4.73 -3.67
CA LEU A 125 -4.56 5.78 -2.68
C LEU A 125 -3.36 6.74 -2.54
N SER A 126 -2.15 6.38 -2.95
CA SER A 126 -1.02 7.31 -2.82
C SER A 126 -1.15 8.51 -3.77
N PRO A 127 -1.01 9.77 -3.30
CA PRO A 127 -1.01 10.95 -4.17
C PRO A 127 0.13 10.95 -5.20
N ARG A 128 1.28 10.44 -4.79
CA ARG A 128 2.53 10.35 -5.55
C ARG A 128 3.26 9.08 -5.14
N ILE A 129 3.94 8.45 -6.07
CA ILE A 129 4.69 7.21 -5.85
C ILE A 129 6.03 7.31 -6.55
N LEU A 130 7.08 6.93 -5.83
CA LEU A 130 8.41 6.73 -6.38
C LEU A 130 8.65 5.22 -6.48
N HIS A 131 8.52 4.69 -7.69
CA HIS A 131 8.76 3.27 -7.97
C HIS A 131 10.26 3.04 -8.19
N PHE A 132 10.82 2.10 -7.45
CA PHE A 132 12.16 1.58 -7.69
C PHE A 132 12.02 0.25 -8.43
N ILE A 133 12.35 0.26 -9.72
CA ILE A 133 12.19 -0.86 -10.66
C ILE A 133 13.54 -1.12 -11.33
N GLY A 134 14.29 -2.12 -10.87
CA GLY A 134 15.65 -2.32 -11.34
C GLY A 134 16.47 -1.05 -11.18
N ALA A 135 17.32 -0.78 -12.16
CA ALA A 135 18.14 0.43 -12.20
C ALA A 135 17.36 1.73 -12.50
N GLN A 136 16.03 1.67 -12.53
CA GLN A 136 15.18 2.80 -12.88
C GLN A 136 14.37 3.27 -11.69
N ILE A 137 14.15 4.58 -11.67
CA ILE A 137 13.25 5.23 -10.74
C ILE A 137 12.13 5.87 -11.56
N VAL A 138 10.89 5.45 -11.33
CA VAL A 138 9.70 5.97 -12.03
C VAL A 138 8.85 6.77 -11.06
N TRP A 139 8.45 7.96 -11.48
CA TRP A 139 7.55 8.81 -10.73
C TRP A 139 6.11 8.66 -11.24
N GLU A 140 5.20 8.25 -10.36
CA GLU A 140 3.76 8.27 -10.60
C GLU A 140 3.11 9.37 -9.75
N CYS A 141 2.18 10.12 -10.31
CA CYS A 141 1.40 11.13 -9.59
C CYS A 141 -0.06 11.03 -10.01
N ARG A 142 -0.99 11.19 -9.06
CA ARG A 142 -2.44 11.21 -9.34
C ARG A 142 -2.85 12.21 -10.42
N VAL A 143 -2.11 13.30 -10.59
CA VAL A 143 -2.39 14.33 -11.61
C VAL A 143 -1.76 13.97 -12.97
N ALA A 144 -0.72 13.13 -13.00
CA ALA A 144 -0.02 12.72 -14.22
C ALA A 144 -0.61 11.46 -14.88
N LYS A 145 -1.43 10.67 -14.17
CA LYS A 145 -2.43 9.76 -14.78
C LYS A 145 -3.61 10.57 -15.31
N LEU A 146 -3.37 11.48 -16.25
CA LEU A 146 -4.46 12.17 -16.96
C LEU A 146 -5.16 11.19 -17.91
N GLY A 147 -6.05 10.43 -17.27
CA GLY A 147 -7.19 9.68 -17.79
C GLY A 147 -8.30 9.69 -16.73
N LEU A 148 -7.92 9.68 -15.44
CA LEU A 148 -8.77 10.15 -14.36
C LEU A 148 -8.51 11.66 -14.20
N GLN A 149 -9.22 12.45 -15.01
CA GLN A 149 -9.36 13.88 -14.75
C GLN A 149 -9.59 14.10 -13.26
N SER A 150 -9.00 15.15 -12.70
CA SER A 150 -9.39 15.73 -11.41
C SER A 150 -10.90 15.57 -11.21
N VAL A 151 -11.30 14.53 -10.48
CA VAL A 151 -12.68 14.15 -10.17
C VAL A 151 -13.19 15.12 -9.12
N LYS A 152 -13.30 16.39 -9.50
CA LYS A 152 -13.94 17.42 -8.69
C LYS A 152 -15.46 17.46 -8.92
N THR A 153 -15.94 16.73 -9.93
CA THR A 153 -17.36 16.55 -10.24
C THR A 153 -17.53 15.27 -11.07
N VAL A 154 -17.59 14.10 -10.42
CA VAL A 154 -17.99 12.87 -11.12
C VAL A 154 -19.39 12.50 -10.66
N ASN A 155 -20.31 12.46 -11.65
CA ASN A 155 -21.65 11.91 -11.52
C ASN A 155 -21.57 10.52 -10.84
N ARG A 156 -22.46 10.23 -9.88
CA ARG A 156 -22.52 8.94 -9.15
C ARG A 156 -22.45 7.73 -10.09
N GLU A 157 -23.04 7.80 -11.28
CA GLU A 157 -23.00 6.74 -12.29
C GLU A 157 -21.58 6.45 -12.79
N LYS A 158 -20.81 7.47 -13.14
CA LYS A 158 -19.42 7.30 -13.59
C LYS A 158 -18.49 6.79 -12.48
N LEU A 159 -18.75 7.15 -11.22
CA LEU A 159 -18.04 6.58 -10.07
C LEU A 159 -18.32 5.07 -9.95
N ARG A 160 -19.55 4.64 -10.24
CA ARG A 160 -19.96 3.23 -10.20
C ARG A 160 -19.41 2.43 -11.36
N GLU A 161 -19.43 2.97 -12.57
CA GLU A 161 -18.79 2.35 -13.73
C GLU A 161 -17.30 2.10 -13.45
N HIS A 162 -16.59 3.11 -12.94
CA HIS A 162 -15.18 2.94 -12.57
C HIS A 162 -14.98 1.87 -11.46
N TRP A 163 -15.90 1.78 -10.50
CA TRP A 163 -15.86 0.75 -9.47
C TRP A 163 -15.99 -0.67 -10.05
N TYR A 164 -17.04 -0.91 -10.85
CA TYR A 164 -17.36 -2.25 -11.33
C TYR A 164 -16.53 -2.71 -12.53
N TYR A 165 -16.16 -1.80 -13.43
CA TYR A 165 -15.46 -2.14 -14.67
C TYR A 165 -13.94 -2.04 -14.58
N ASP A 166 -13.41 -1.18 -13.69
CA ASP A 166 -11.96 -0.99 -13.57
C ASP A 166 -11.44 -1.57 -12.25
N ILE A 167 -11.96 -1.10 -11.10
CA ILE A 167 -11.42 -1.42 -9.78
C ILE A 167 -11.63 -2.90 -9.42
N VAL A 168 -12.87 -3.38 -9.48
CA VAL A 168 -13.20 -4.76 -9.06
C VAL A 168 -12.48 -5.81 -9.93
N PRO A 169 -12.42 -5.70 -11.26
CA PRO A 169 -11.73 -6.69 -12.10
C PRO A 169 -10.21 -6.68 -11.88
N GLU A 170 -9.57 -5.51 -11.81
CA GLU A 170 -8.14 -5.41 -11.52
C GLU A 170 -7.80 -5.97 -10.13
N TYR A 171 -8.60 -5.61 -9.13
CA TYR A 171 -8.42 -6.09 -7.76
C TYR A 171 -8.62 -7.61 -7.65
N SER A 172 -9.65 -8.14 -8.33
CA SER A 172 -10.03 -9.55 -8.23
C SER A 172 -8.97 -10.50 -8.77
N ARG A 173 -8.16 -10.06 -9.75
CA ARG A 173 -7.07 -10.81 -10.37
C ARG A 173 -5.80 -10.90 -9.50
N ARG A 174 -5.71 -10.14 -8.42
CA ARG A 174 -4.52 -10.14 -7.55
C ARG A 174 -4.42 -11.41 -6.69
N LYS A 175 -3.19 -11.88 -6.49
CA LYS A 175 -2.84 -12.97 -5.60
C LYS A 175 -2.79 -12.45 -4.16
N LEU A 176 -3.63 -13.00 -3.30
CA LEU A 176 -3.61 -12.67 -1.88
C LEU A 176 -2.82 -13.72 -1.11
N SER A 177 -1.89 -13.25 -0.28
CA SER A 177 -1.16 -14.12 0.66
C SER A 177 -2.12 -14.79 1.65
N ARG A 178 -3.21 -14.11 2.05
CA ARG A 178 -4.29 -14.66 2.87
C ARG A 178 -5.65 -14.31 2.25
N LYS A 179 -6.49 -15.32 2.00
CA LYS A 179 -7.83 -15.12 1.41
C LYS A 179 -8.73 -14.21 2.26
N SER A 180 -8.55 -14.23 3.59
CA SER A 180 -9.25 -13.37 4.56
C SER A 180 -9.06 -11.87 4.30
N ASP A 181 -7.95 -11.50 3.66
CA ASP A 181 -7.55 -10.10 3.53
C ASP A 181 -8.15 -9.44 2.28
N LYS A 182 -8.89 -10.21 1.46
CA LYS A 182 -9.50 -9.73 0.20
C LYS A 182 -10.47 -8.57 0.44
N LEU A 183 -11.37 -8.74 1.40
CA LEU A 183 -12.43 -7.76 1.64
C LEU A 183 -11.91 -6.52 2.41
N PRO A 184 -11.04 -6.66 3.44
CA PRO A 184 -10.42 -5.52 4.09
C PRO A 184 -9.67 -4.59 3.13
N ALA A 185 -8.87 -5.14 2.21
CA ALA A 185 -8.04 -4.34 1.31
C ALA A 185 -8.85 -3.55 0.27
N ILE A 186 -9.93 -4.11 -0.29
CA ILE A 186 -10.81 -3.33 -1.20
C ILE A 186 -11.70 -2.33 -0.45
N THR A 187 -12.04 -2.61 0.82
CA THR A 187 -12.85 -1.72 1.66
C THR A 187 -12.18 -0.37 1.87
N GLY A 188 -10.84 -0.32 1.90
CA GLY A 188 -10.11 0.94 1.98
C GLY A 188 -10.39 1.88 0.80
N ILE A 189 -10.42 1.32 -0.42
CA ILE A 189 -10.76 2.06 -1.64
C ILE A 189 -12.24 2.45 -1.60
N ALA A 190 -13.13 1.54 -1.20
CA ALA A 190 -14.56 1.81 -1.06
C ALA A 190 -14.85 2.97 -0.10
N LYS A 191 -14.16 3.05 1.04
CA LYS A 191 -14.32 4.17 1.99
C LYS A 191 -13.97 5.52 1.34
N SER A 192 -12.94 5.57 0.49
CA SER A 192 -12.57 6.80 -0.25
C SER A 192 -13.61 7.19 -1.30
N PHE A 193 -14.38 6.23 -1.83
CA PHE A 193 -15.51 6.46 -2.72
C PHE A 193 -16.75 6.91 -1.94
N ARG A 194 -17.02 6.33 -0.77
CA ARG A 194 -18.17 6.69 0.09
C ARG A 194 -18.14 8.15 0.54
N GLN A 195 -16.97 8.69 0.87
CA GLN A 195 -16.82 10.11 1.19
C GLN A 195 -17.22 11.04 0.03
N ARG A 196 -17.27 10.52 -1.21
CA ARG A 196 -17.59 11.27 -2.43
C ARG A 196 -18.98 10.93 -3.00
N SER A 197 -19.50 9.73 -2.75
CA SER A 197 -20.79 9.27 -3.25
C SER A 197 -21.94 9.38 -2.25
N GLU A 198 -21.65 9.48 -0.95
CA GLU A 198 -22.62 9.32 0.17
C GLU A 198 -23.38 7.98 0.19
N ASP A 199 -22.98 7.01 -0.63
CA ASP A 199 -23.62 5.69 -0.72
C ASP A 199 -23.09 4.73 0.36
N VAL A 200 -23.89 3.75 0.76
CA VAL A 200 -23.51 2.77 1.79
C VAL A 200 -22.84 1.58 1.12
N TYR A 201 -21.55 1.43 1.37
CA TYR A 201 -20.81 0.23 0.96
C TYR A 201 -21.03 -0.90 1.98
N PHE A 202 -21.47 -2.06 1.49
CA PHE A 202 -21.73 -3.25 2.29
C PHE A 202 -21.16 -4.50 1.61
N ALA A 203 -20.16 -5.13 2.25
CA ALA A 203 -19.61 -6.43 1.87
C ALA A 203 -19.21 -6.62 0.38
N GLY A 204 -18.77 -5.56 -0.30
CA GLY A 204 -18.42 -5.63 -1.74
C GLY A 204 -19.39 -4.88 -2.66
N LEU A 205 -20.57 -4.53 -2.15
CA LEU A 205 -21.68 -3.97 -2.92
C LEU A 205 -22.03 -2.56 -2.44
N TRP A 206 -22.66 -1.77 -3.30
CA TRP A 206 -23.23 -0.48 -2.93
C TRP A 206 -24.74 -0.63 -2.70
N LEU A 207 -25.25 -0.14 -1.57
CA LEU A 207 -26.66 -0.29 -1.20
C LEU A 207 -27.59 0.33 -2.26
N GLY A 208 -27.18 1.47 -2.83
CA GLY A 208 -27.92 2.15 -3.89
C GLY A 208 -27.94 1.42 -5.24
N ASP A 209 -27.24 0.30 -5.43
CA ASP A 209 -27.39 -0.59 -6.60
C ASP A 209 -27.50 -2.06 -6.20
N ILE A 210 -27.87 -2.36 -4.95
CA ILE A 210 -27.86 -3.74 -4.47
C ILE A 210 -28.70 -4.67 -5.36
N SER A 211 -29.79 -4.17 -5.94
CA SER A 211 -30.59 -4.91 -6.92
C SER A 211 -29.82 -5.25 -8.19
N TYR A 212 -29.17 -4.27 -8.83
CA TYR A 212 -28.35 -4.48 -10.02
C TYR A 212 -27.14 -5.39 -9.72
N SER A 213 -26.50 -5.17 -8.58
CA SER A 213 -25.31 -5.90 -8.13
C SER A 213 -25.59 -7.33 -7.64
N LEU A 214 -26.85 -7.67 -7.38
CA LEU A 214 -27.32 -9.03 -7.10
C LEU A 214 -27.94 -9.72 -8.33
N SER A 215 -28.11 -9.00 -9.44
CA SER A 215 -28.69 -9.52 -10.69
C SER A 215 -27.65 -10.18 -11.60
N TRP A 216 -26.72 -10.94 -11.00
CA TRP A 216 -25.62 -11.64 -11.70
C TRP A 216 -26.10 -12.43 -12.92
#